data_AF-A0A969M5C0-F1
#
_entry.id   AF-A0A969M5C0-F1
#
_cell.length_a   1.000
_cell.length_b   1.000
_cell.length_c   1.000
_cell.angle_alpha   90.00
_cell.angle_beta   90.00
_cell.angle_gamma   90.00
#
_symmetry.space_group_name_H-M   'P 1'
#
loop_
_entity.id
_entity.type
_entity.pdbx_description
1 polymer ?
#
loop_
_entity_poly.entity_id
_entity_poly.type
_entity_poly.pdbx_seq_one_letter_code
_entity_poly.pdbx_strand_id
1 'polypeptide(L)'
;MAETNPANMETGARRHLRLGLIALLLTLAIDQAFKLWMIYGFGIADRGIVAVGPYLDLVMAWNTGISYGLFQQDGDLGRWLLVGIKAVAA
;
A
#
# COMPACT_ATOMS: atom_id res chain seq x y z
N MET A 1 4.70 43.18 -9.17
CA MET A 1 3.69 42.12 -9.22
C MET A 1 4.21 41.12 -10.25
N ALA A 2 4.82 40.00 -9.81
CA ALA A 2 5.47 39.07 -10.72
C ALA A 2 4.41 38.16 -11.37
N GLU A 3 4.27 38.28 -12.68
CA GLU A 3 3.36 37.48 -13.49
C GLU A 3 3.87 36.04 -13.55
N THR A 4 3.11 35.08 -13.01
CA THR A 4 3.47 33.67 -13.03
C THR A 4 3.23 33.09 -14.42
N ASN A 5 4.31 32.80 -15.15
CA ASN A 5 4.25 32.18 -16.48
C ASN A 5 3.65 30.76 -16.40
N PRO A 6 2.56 30.45 -17.15
CA PRO A 6 1.91 29.13 -17.13
C PRO A 6 2.85 27.97 -17.56
N ALA A 7 3.87 28.23 -18.38
CA ALA A 7 4.85 27.20 -18.78
C ALA A 7 5.69 26.67 -17.60
N ASN A 8 5.88 27.49 -16.55
CA ASN A 8 6.61 27.08 -15.35
C ASN A 8 5.76 26.14 -14.47
N MET A 9 4.43 26.28 -14.48
CA MET A 9 3.52 25.42 -13.72
C MET A 9 3.44 24.00 -14.33
N GLU A 10 3.39 23.88 -15.66
CA GLU A 10 3.42 22.58 -16.36
C GLU A 10 4.74 21.82 -16.17
N THR A 11 5.86 22.55 -16.07
CA THR A 11 7.20 21.95 -15.91
C THR A 11 7.39 21.40 -14.48
N GLY A 12 6.89 22.11 -13.47
CA GLY A 12 6.87 21.63 -12.08
C GLY A 12 6.05 20.36 -11.92
N ALA A 13 4.81 20.35 -12.42
CA ALA A 13 3.91 19.19 -12.34
C ALA A 13 4.51 17.92 -12.98
N ARG A 14 5.11 18.04 -14.17
CA ARG A 14 5.77 16.90 -14.86
C ARG A 14 7.02 16.39 -14.13
N ARG A 15 7.76 17.27 -13.44
CA ARG A 15 8.95 16.88 -12.66
C ARG A 15 8.60 16.03 -11.45
N HIS A 16 7.51 16.37 -10.76
CA HIS A 16 7.05 15.60 -9.59
C HIS A 16 6.41 14.26 -9.98
N LEU A 17 5.77 14.18 -11.16
CA LEU A 17 5.20 12.92 -11.65
C LEU A 17 6.24 11.81 -11.81
N ARG A 18 7.42 12.12 -12.38
CA ARG A 18 8.49 11.14 -12.56
C ARG A 18 8.97 10.58 -11.23
N LEU A 19 9.22 11.46 -10.25
CA LEU A 19 9.62 11.04 -8.91
C LEU A 19 8.52 10.24 -8.21
N GLY A 20 7.26 10.65 -8.38
CA GLY A 20 6.10 9.93 -7.85
C GLY A 20 5.96 8.52 -8.43
N LEU A 21 6.16 8.34 -9.75
CA LEU A 21 6.12 7.03 -10.40
C LEU A 21 7.27 6.14 -9.94
N ILE A 22 8.47 6.69 -9.77
CA ILE A 22 9.61 5.94 -9.23
C ILE A 22 9.30 5.48 -7.80
N ALA A 23 8.80 6.37 -6.95
CA ALA A 23 8.41 6.03 -5.58
C ALA A 23 7.32 4.94 -5.56
N LEU A 24 6.28 5.09 -6.38
CA LEU A 24 5.20 4.11 -6.54
C LEU A 24 5.73 2.71 -6.86
N LEU A 25 6.58 2.61 -7.90
CA LEU A 25 7.11 1.33 -8.36
C LEU A 25 8.04 0.70 -7.33
N LEU A 26 8.92 1.50 -6.70
CA LEU A 26 9.83 1.00 -5.67
C LEU A 26 9.07 0.52 -4.43
N THR A 27 8.12 1.30 -3.94
CA THR A 27 7.31 0.90 -2.78
C THR A 27 6.50 -0.36 -3.08
N LEU A 28 5.89 -0.46 -4.25
CA LEU A 28 5.14 -1.65 -4.65
C LEU A 28 6.05 -2.88 -4.77
N ALA A 29 7.23 -2.72 -5.38
CA ALA A 29 8.19 -3.83 -5.50
C ALA A 29 8.68 -4.32 -4.13
N ILE A 30 9.06 -3.40 -3.23
CA ILE A 30 9.54 -3.73 -1.88
C ILE A 30 8.43 -4.39 -1.06
N ASP A 31 7.21 -3.83 -1.08
CA ASP A 31 6.06 -4.36 -0.35
C ASP A 31 5.72 -5.80 -0.79
N GLN A 32 5.60 -6.02 -2.10
CA GLN A 32 5.25 -7.34 -2.63
C GLN A 32 6.38 -8.35 -2.42
N ALA A 33 7.64 -7.96 -2.66
CA ALA A 33 8.78 -8.85 -2.42
C ALA A 33 8.87 -9.28 -0.95
N PHE A 34 8.70 -8.33 -0.02
CA PHE A 34 8.71 -8.63 1.41
C PHE A 34 7.56 -9.57 1.81
N LYS A 35 6.32 -9.32 1.36
CA LYS A 35 5.17 -10.19 1.65
C LYS A 35 5.37 -11.60 1.09
N LEU A 36 5.79 -11.73 -0.17
CA LEU A 36 6.03 -13.01 -0.80
C LEU A 36 7.15 -13.78 -0.10
N TRP A 37 8.24 -13.10 0.27
CA TRP A 37 9.32 -13.72 1.04
C TRP A 37 8.84 -14.18 2.42
N MET A 38 8.07 -13.36 3.13
CA MET A 38 7.53 -13.72 4.45
C MET A 38 6.62 -14.96 4.39
N ILE A 39 5.79 -15.07 3.35
CA ILE A 39 4.86 -16.18 3.16
C ILE A 39 5.59 -17.45 2.70
N TYR A 40 6.34 -17.38 1.60
CA TYR A 40 6.87 -18.57 0.92
C TYR A 40 8.31 -18.92 1.28
N GLY A 41 9.11 -17.94 1.70
CA GLY A 41 10.52 -18.15 2.07
C GLY A 41 10.71 -18.32 3.57
N PHE A 42 10.18 -17.41 4.37
CA PHE A 42 10.33 -17.41 5.81
C PHE A 42 9.28 -18.28 6.53
N GLY A 43 8.10 -18.45 5.94
CA GLY A 43 7.01 -19.26 6.49
C GLY A 43 6.39 -18.61 7.74
N ILE A 44 6.10 -17.30 7.71
CA ILE A 44 5.59 -16.60 8.90
C ILE A 44 4.28 -17.19 9.45
N ALA A 45 3.45 -17.79 8.58
CA ALA A 45 2.18 -18.39 8.96
C ALA A 45 2.32 -19.43 10.08
N ASP A 46 3.42 -20.20 10.05
CA ASP A 46 3.63 -21.32 10.98
C ASP A 46 4.38 -20.91 12.26
N ARG A 47 4.83 -19.66 12.35
CA ARG A 47 5.69 -19.17 13.45
C ARG A 47 4.94 -18.46 14.56
N GLY A 48 3.72 -17.99 14.30
CA GLY A 48 2.98 -17.15 15.24
C GLY A 48 3.65 -15.78 15.44
N ILE A 49 4.09 -15.49 16.66
CA ILE A 49 4.74 -14.22 17.02
C ILE A 49 6.26 -14.34 16.82
N VAL A 50 6.84 -13.46 16.01
CA VAL A 50 8.29 -13.35 15.81
C VAL A 50 8.77 -12.03 16.35
N ALA A 51 9.36 -12.05 17.55
CA ALA A 51 9.96 -10.88 18.17
C ALA A 51 11.23 -10.45 17.41
N VAL A 52 11.24 -9.20 16.93
CA VAL A 52 12.41 -8.57 16.29
C VAL A 52 13.18 -7.71 17.30
N GLY A 53 12.49 -7.23 18.33
CA GLY A 53 13.08 -6.46 19.43
C GLY A 53 12.06 -6.23 20.54
N PRO A 54 12.39 -5.43 21.56
CA PRO A 54 11.55 -5.28 22.75
C PRO A 54 10.18 -4.60 22.50
N TYR A 55 9.98 -3.99 21.32
CA TYR A 55 8.78 -3.25 20.97
C TYR A 55 8.18 -3.65 19.62
N LEU A 56 8.77 -4.64 18.93
CA LEU A 56 8.38 -5.00 17.59
C LEU A 56 8.26 -6.51 17.45
N ASP A 57 7.03 -6.94 17.20
CA ASP A 57 6.69 -8.31 16.82
C ASP A 57 6.21 -8.33 15.37
N LEU A 58 6.65 -9.34 14.63
CA LEU A 58 6.07 -9.69 13.35
C LEU A 58 5.05 -10.80 13.58
N VAL A 59 3.80 -10.51 13.24
CA VAL A 59 2.68 -11.44 13.34
C VAL A 59 1.96 -11.47 12.00
N MET A 60 1.65 -12.67 11.52
CA MET A 60 0.83 -12.80 10.33
C MET A 60 -0.61 -12.44 10.64
N ALA A 61 -1.14 -11.43 9.94
CA ALA A 61 -2.55 -11.06 10.00
C ALA A 61 -3.11 -10.98 8.58
N TRP A 62 -4.20 -11.69 8.32
CA TRP A 62 -4.98 -11.58 7.10
C TRP A 62 -6.05 -10.51 7.28
N ASN A 63 -5.87 -9.34 6.69
CA ASN A 63 -6.89 -8.30 6.71
C ASN A 63 -7.87 -8.49 5.54
N THR A 64 -9.02 -9.10 5.82
CA THR A 64 -10.08 -9.35 4.81
C THR A 64 -11.07 -8.20 4.64
N GLY A 65 -10.94 -7.11 5.41
CA GLY A 65 -11.84 -5.94 5.34
C GLY A 65 -11.10 -4.62 5.54
N ILE A 66 -11.81 -3.62 6.04
CA ILE A 66 -11.19 -2.38 6.54
C ILE A 66 -11.05 -2.42 8.07
N SER A 67 -10.33 -1.45 8.62
CA SER A 67 -10.05 -1.35 10.07
C SER A 67 -11.31 -1.52 10.92
N TYR A 68 -11.14 -2.15 12.09
CA TYR A 68 -12.22 -2.51 13.05
C TYR A 68 -13.21 -3.59 12.57
N GLY A 69 -12.89 -4.33 11.51
CA GLY A 69 -13.75 -5.40 11.01
C GLY A 69 -14.97 -4.90 10.24
N LEU A 70 -14.96 -3.62 9.83
CA LEU A 70 -16.00 -3.09 8.96
C LEU A 70 -15.86 -3.72 7.56
N PHE A 71 -17.00 -4.14 6.98
CA PHE A 71 -17.08 -4.80 5.67
C PHE A 71 -16.19 -6.06 5.54
N GLN A 72 -16.18 -6.94 6.55
CA GLN A 72 -15.52 -8.25 6.46
C GLN A 72 -16.00 -9.04 5.23
N GLN A 73 -15.03 -9.50 4.43
CA GLN A 73 -15.28 -10.14 3.15
C GLN A 73 -15.25 -11.66 3.27
N ASP A 74 -16.39 -12.27 3.57
CA ASP A 74 -16.55 -13.72 3.41
C ASP A 74 -16.82 -14.11 1.92
N GLY A 75 -16.89 -13.13 1.00
CA GLY A 75 -17.09 -13.35 -0.43
C GLY A 75 -16.57 -12.22 -1.33
N ASP A 76 -16.49 -12.46 -2.65
CA ASP A 76 -15.87 -11.54 -3.61
C ASP A 76 -16.55 -10.17 -3.73
N LEU A 77 -17.86 -10.08 -3.44
CA LEU A 77 -18.67 -8.89 -3.72
C LEU A 77 -18.21 -7.64 -2.96
N GLY A 78 -17.98 -7.75 -1.66
CA GLY A 78 -17.61 -6.55 -0.92
C GLY A 78 -16.12 -6.18 -1.08
N ARG A 79 -15.25 -7.11 -1.52
CA ARG A 79 -13.86 -6.82 -1.89
C ARG A 79 -13.89 -5.85 -3.06
N TRP A 80 -14.72 -6.13 -4.04
CA TRP A 80 -14.97 -5.25 -5.18
C TRP A 80 -15.71 -3.96 -4.80
N LEU A 81 -16.64 -4.01 -3.83
CA LEU A 81 -17.28 -2.80 -3.30
C LEU A 81 -16.24 -1.84 -2.70
N LEU A 82 -15.31 -2.35 -1.87
CA LEU A 82 -14.25 -1.55 -1.27
C LEU A 82 -13.30 -0.97 -2.33
N VAL A 83 -12.97 -1.74 -3.37
CA VAL A 83 -12.20 -1.25 -4.53
C VAL A 83 -12.95 -0.10 -5.21
N GLY A 84 -14.26 -0.26 -5.46
CA GLY A 84 -15.10 0.75 -6.08
C GLY A 84 -15.17 2.05 -5.25
N ILE A 85 -15.42 1.96 -3.95
CA ILE A 85 -15.43 3.11 -3.04
C ILE A 85 -14.08 3.85 -3.10
N LYS A 86 -12.96 3.12 -3.04
CA LYS A 86 -11.63 3.71 -3.11
C LYS A 86 -11.38 4.42 -4.44
N ALA A 87 -11.83 3.84 -5.55
CA ALA A 87 -11.67 4.43 -6.87
C ALA A 87 -12.46 5.74 -7.05
N VAL A 88 -13.64 5.84 -6.44
CA VAL A 88 -14.47 7.07 -6.48
C VAL A 88 -13.90 8.16 -5.57
N ALA A 89 -13.28 7.79 -4.44
CA ALA A 89 -12.72 8.73 -3.47
C ALA A 89 -11.35 9.31 -3.85
N ALA A 90 -10.64 8.69 -4.81
CA ALA A 90 -9.31 9.09 -5.27
C ALA A 90 -9.38 10.20 -6.33
#